data_AF-A0A938EF69-F1
#
_entry.id   AF-A0A938EF69-F1
#
_cell.length_a   1.000
_cell.length_b   1.000
_cell.length_c   1.000
_cell.angle_alpha   90.00
_cell.angle_beta   90.00
_cell.angle_gamma   90.00
#
_symmetry.space_group_name_H-M   'P 1'
#
loop_
_entity.id
_entity.type
_entity.pdbx_description
1 polymer ?
#
loop_
_entity_poly.entity_id
_entity_poly.type
_entity_poly.pdbx_seq_one_letter_code
_entity_poly.pdbx_strand_id
1 'polypeptide(L)'
;MSPAGAAATRLRAAADHLNALGLYPEPIDPTGVRVIYAPWFFRGPVLRRFDGYALPGAILLRRPLAETSDYLLRHELCHVWQMRQRGPLMPLSYLVKPYARNPYEREARWAGR
;
A
#
# COMPACT_ATOMS: atom_id res chain seq x y z
N MET A 1 22.74 5.51 4.35
CA MET A 1 21.35 5.64 4.83
C MET A 1 20.89 4.29 5.33
N SER A 2 20.29 4.19 6.53
CA SER A 2 19.80 2.91 7.05
C SER A 2 18.60 2.41 6.22
N PRO A 3 18.31 1.10 6.19
CA PRO A 3 17.13 0.57 5.48
C PRO A 3 15.82 1.22 5.92
N ALA A 4 15.69 1.51 7.22
CA ALA A 4 14.54 2.21 7.78
C ALA A 4 14.46 3.68 7.30
N GLY A 5 15.61 4.37 7.20
CA GLY A 5 15.67 5.72 6.65
C GLY A 5 15.26 5.76 5.17
N ALA A 6 15.77 4.81 4.37
CA ALA A 6 15.39 4.68 2.96
C ALA A 6 13.89 4.41 2.79
N ALA A 7 13.31 3.56 3.63
CA ALA A 7 11.87 3.30 3.65
C ALA A 7 11.08 4.57 4.00
N ALA A 8 11.47 5.30 5.04
CA ALA A 8 10.81 6.54 5.43
C ALA A 8 10.83 7.59 4.32
N THR A 9 11.97 7.77 3.64
CA THR A 9 12.09 8.69 2.51
C THR A 9 11.17 8.31 1.35
N ARG A 10 11.15 7.03 0.96
CA ARG A 10 10.28 6.57 -0.15
C ARG A 10 8.80 6.63 0.20
N LEU A 11 8.43 6.33 1.45
CA LEU A 11 7.05 6.48 1.91
C LEU A 11 6.62 7.95 1.92
N ARG A 12 7.49 8.87 2.33
CA ARG A 12 7.22 10.31 2.26
C ARG A 12 6.99 10.75 0.81
N ALA A 13 7.89 10.38 -0.10
CA ALA A 13 7.73 10.71 -1.53
C ALA A 13 6.44 10.12 -2.14
N ALA A 14 6.07 8.89 -1.76
CA ALA A 14 4.80 8.30 -2.17
C ALA A 14 3.60 9.07 -1.61
N ALA A 15 3.63 9.45 -0.32
CA ALA A 15 2.58 10.26 0.29
C ALA A 15 2.45 11.64 -0.36
N ASP A 16 3.56 12.32 -0.63
CA ASP A 16 3.58 13.63 -1.27
C ASP A 16 2.93 13.58 -2.65
N HIS A 17 3.23 12.54 -3.43
CA HIS A 17 2.59 12.30 -4.73
C HIS A 17 1.08 12.10 -4.58
N LEU A 18 0.65 11.24 -3.64
CA LEU A 18 -0.76 10.98 -3.41
C LEU A 18 -1.53 12.22 -2.93
N ASN A 19 -0.89 13.04 -2.09
CA ASN A 19 -1.45 14.31 -1.60
C ASN A 19 -1.60 15.33 -2.74
N ALA A 20 -0.65 15.35 -3.68
CA ALA A 20 -0.72 16.22 -4.85
C ALA A 20 -1.90 15.90 -5.78
N LEU A 21 -2.42 14.67 -5.75
CA LEU A 21 -3.61 14.29 -6.53
C LEU A 21 -4.92 14.89 -5.99
N GLY A 22 -4.92 15.41 -4.75
CA GLY A 22 -6.11 16.03 -4.14
C GLY A 22 -7.29 15.07 -3.94
N LEU A 23 -7.04 13.75 -3.91
CA LEU A 23 -8.10 12.73 -3.79
C LEU A 23 -8.71 12.63 -2.40
N TYR A 24 -7.94 12.99 -1.38
CA TYR A 24 -8.24 12.67 0.00
C TYR A 24 -8.64 13.94 0.75
N PRO A 25 -9.67 13.88 1.63
CA PRO A 25 -10.09 15.03 2.42
C PRO A 25 -8.99 15.53 3.35
N GLU A 26 -8.20 14.60 3.88
CA GLU A 26 -7.06 14.86 4.77
C GLU A 26 -5.77 14.36 4.12
N PRO A 27 -4.65 15.09 4.26
CA PRO A 27 -3.35 14.64 3.77
C PRO A 27 -2.96 13.26 4.33
N ILE A 28 -2.42 12.41 3.48
CA ILE A 28 -1.82 11.14 3.87
C ILE A 28 -0.54 11.43 4.66
N ASP A 29 -0.54 10.99 5.92
CA ASP A 29 0.66 10.89 6.75
C ASP A 29 1.17 9.44 6.80
N PRO A 30 2.33 9.14 6.19
CA PRO A 30 2.95 7.82 6.26
C PRO A 30 3.63 7.52 7.60
N THR A 31 3.61 8.45 8.56
CA THR A 31 4.21 8.23 9.88
C THR A 31 3.61 6.98 10.55
N GLY A 32 4.50 6.17 11.14
CA GLY A 32 4.13 4.89 11.75
C GLY A 32 3.87 3.75 10.77
N VAL A 33 3.94 3.97 9.45
CA VAL A 33 3.88 2.89 8.45
C VAL A 33 5.26 2.26 8.28
N ARG A 34 5.35 0.94 8.44
CA ARG A 34 6.60 0.18 8.26
C ARG A 34 6.62 -0.53 6.92
N VAL A 35 7.74 -0.48 6.20
CA VAL A 35 7.96 -1.34 5.03
C VAL A 35 8.72 -2.58 5.47
N ILE A 36 8.17 -3.77 5.21
CA ILE A 36 8.72 -5.04 5.66
C ILE A 36 8.93 -5.95 4.45
N TYR A 37 10.17 -6.40 4.26
CA TYR A 37 10.46 -7.45 3.29
C TYR A 37 10.03 -8.80 3.87
N ALA A 38 9.00 -9.42 3.28
CA ALA A 38 8.39 -10.64 3.79
C ALA A 38 8.09 -11.63 2.65
N PRO A 39 9.11 -12.13 1.93
CA PRO A 39 8.93 -12.94 0.72
C PRO A 39 8.17 -14.25 0.99
N TRP A 40 8.31 -14.80 2.21
CA TRP A 40 7.63 -16.03 2.63
C TRP A 40 6.10 -15.85 2.71
N PHE A 41 5.61 -14.64 3.02
CA PHE A 41 4.18 -14.34 3.07
C PHE A 41 3.52 -14.54 1.70
N PHE A 42 4.24 -14.21 0.63
CA PHE A 42 3.78 -14.33 -0.75
C PHE A 42 3.98 -15.74 -1.34
N ARG A 43 4.47 -16.72 -0.57
CA ARG A 43 4.57 -18.12 -1.06
C ARG A 43 3.24 -18.87 -1.02
N GLY A 44 2.22 -18.34 -0.34
CA GLY A 44 0.90 -18.95 -0.27
C GLY A 44 0.16 -18.98 -1.63
N PRO A 45 -0.70 -19.97 -1.90
CA PRO A 45 -1.33 -20.17 -3.21
C PRO A 45 -2.24 -19.02 -3.65
N VAL A 46 -2.83 -18.30 -2.70
CA VAL A 46 -3.66 -17.10 -2.95
C VAL A 46 -2.81 -15.83 -3.03
N LEU A 47 -1.73 -15.75 -2.25
CA LEU A 47 -0.93 -14.54 -2.06
C LEU A 47 0.19 -14.40 -3.11
N ARG A 48 0.60 -15.48 -3.76
CA ARG A 48 1.66 -15.51 -4.80
C ARG A 48 1.43 -14.60 -6.01
N ARG A 49 0.18 -14.18 -6.23
CA ARG A 49 -0.20 -13.27 -7.33
C ARG A 49 0.07 -11.79 -7.01
N PHE A 50 0.41 -11.46 -5.77
CA PHE A 50 0.68 -10.10 -5.32
C PHE A 50 2.18 -9.87 -5.14
N ASP A 51 2.61 -8.62 -5.36
CA ASP A 51 3.99 -8.18 -5.09
C ASP A 51 4.08 -7.27 -3.85
N GLY A 52 2.95 -6.74 -3.39
CA GLY A 52 2.78 -5.94 -2.18
C GLY A 52 1.52 -6.35 -1.40
N TYR A 53 1.47 -6.00 -0.11
CA TYR A 53 0.30 -6.20 0.72
C TYR A 53 0.25 -5.15 1.84
N ALA A 54 -0.81 -4.36 1.87
CA ALA A 54 -1.03 -3.36 2.90
C ALA A 54 -1.68 -3.94 4.17
N LEU A 55 -1.26 -3.40 5.32
CA LEU A 55 -1.84 -3.54 6.65
C LEU A 55 -1.99 -2.14 7.26
N PRO A 56 -2.85 -1.93 8.28
CA PRO A 56 -3.11 -0.60 8.85
C PRO A 56 -1.86 0.18 9.34
N GLY A 57 -0.74 -0.50 9.61
CA GLY A 57 0.54 0.11 10.00
C GLY A 57 1.76 -0.45 9.27
N ALA A 58 1.59 -1.24 8.21
CA ALA A 58 2.71 -1.84 7.51
C ALA A 58 2.39 -2.12 6.03
N ILE A 59 3.44 -2.15 5.21
CA ILE A 59 3.40 -2.62 3.82
C ILE A 59 4.37 -3.80 3.74
N LEU A 60 3.86 -4.97 3.42
CA LEU A 60 4.65 -6.16 3.17
C LEU A 60 5.04 -6.19 1.70
N LEU A 61 6.31 -6.48 1.41
CA LEU A 61 6.82 -6.56 0.05
C LEU A 61 7.36 -7.96 -0.25
N ARG A 62 7.06 -8.44 -1.46
CA ARG A 62 7.58 -9.71 -1.97
C ARG A 62 9.06 -9.61 -2.35
N ARG A 63 9.49 -8.43 -2.83
CA ARG A 63 10.87 -8.12 -3.21
C ARG A 63 11.46 -7.08 -2.25
N PRO A 64 12.79 -6.96 -2.15
CA PRO A 64 13.41 -5.90 -1.37
C PRO A 64 12.91 -4.52 -1.80
N LEU A 65 12.87 -3.57 -0.86
CA LEU A 65 12.42 -2.20 -1.14
C LEU A 65 13.19 -1.59 -2.32
N ALA A 66 14.50 -1.82 -2.43
CA ALA A 66 15.33 -1.30 -3.51
C ALA A 66 14.86 -1.73 -4.93
N GLU A 67 14.22 -2.89 -5.06
CA GLU A 67 13.69 -3.43 -6.31
C GLU A 67 12.19 -3.15 -6.50
N THR A 68 11.57 -2.52 -5.51
CA THR A 68 10.15 -2.21 -5.52
C THR A 68 9.91 -0.90 -6.26
N SER A 69 8.92 -0.86 -7.15
CA SER A 69 8.57 0.35 -7.89
C SER A 69 7.85 1.37 -7.00
N ASP A 70 7.96 2.66 -7.35
CA ASP A 70 7.20 3.71 -6.67
C ASP A 70 5.70 3.54 -6.88
N TYR A 71 5.29 3.03 -8.05
CA TYR A 71 3.90 2.66 -8.34
C TYR A 71 3.34 1.73 -7.27
N LEU A 72 4.07 0.65 -6.96
CA LEU A 72 3.62 -0.33 -5.97
C LEU A 72 3.55 0.30 -4.57
N LEU A 73 4.52 1.13 -4.19
CA LEU A 73 4.48 1.82 -2.89
C LEU A 73 3.29 2.77 -2.76
N ARG A 74 2.98 3.55 -3.80
CA ARG A 74 1.81 4.44 -3.82
C ARG A 74 0.51 3.66 -3.72
N HIS A 75 0.42 2.56 -4.48
CA HIS A 75 -0.72 1.65 -4.47
C HIS A 75 -0.97 1.08 -3.06
N GLU A 76 0.05 0.49 -2.43
CA GLU A 76 -0.09 -0.09 -1.10
C GLU A 76 -0.33 0.99 -0.04
N LEU A 77 0.29 2.17 -0.15
CA LEU A 77 0.07 3.27 0.79
C LEU A 77 -1.36 3.83 0.72
N CYS A 78 -1.96 3.90 -0.48
CA CYS A 78 -3.38 4.20 -0.65
C CYS A 78 -4.24 3.20 0.13
N HIS A 79 -3.92 1.91 0.08
CA HIS A 79 -4.62 0.89 0.86
C HIS A 79 -4.44 1.07 2.37
N VAL A 80 -3.24 1.41 2.85
CA VAL A 80 -3.01 1.75 4.26
C VAL A 80 -3.93 2.89 4.71
N TRP A 81 -4.02 3.96 3.92
CA TRP A 81 -4.93 5.07 4.21
C TRP A 81 -6.39 4.64 4.21
N GLN A 82 -6.84 3.88 3.20
CA GLN A 82 -8.21 3.38 3.10
C GLN A 82 -8.59 2.54 4.33
N MET A 83 -7.67 1.69 4.82
CA MET A 83 -7.87 0.92 6.06
C MET A 83 -7.94 1.80 7.30
N ARG A 84 -7.06 2.81 7.43
CA ARG A 84 -7.06 3.73 8.57
C ARG A 84 -8.34 4.57 8.63
N GLN A 85 -8.85 5.01 7.48
CA GLN A 85 -10.01 5.92 7.43
C GLN A 85 -11.35 5.21 7.36
N ARG A 86 -11.43 4.05 6.70
CA ARG A 86 -12.71 3.35 6.50
C ARG A 86 -12.87 2.10 7.37
N GLY A 87 -11.88 1.80 8.21
CA GLY A 87 -11.92 0.68 9.15
C GLY A 87 -12.04 -0.69 8.45
N PRO A 88 -12.61 -1.71 9.12
CA PRO A 88 -12.65 -3.09 8.60
C PRO A 88 -13.51 -3.27 7.33
N LEU A 89 -14.28 -2.26 6.92
CA LEU A 89 -15.11 -2.30 5.71
C LEU A 89 -14.28 -2.50 4.43
N MET A 90 -13.03 -2.03 4.43
CA MET A 90 -12.12 -2.20 3.29
C MET A 90 -11.65 -3.66 3.13
N PRO A 91 -11.05 -4.34 4.13
CA PRO A 91 -10.68 -5.75 3.99
C PRO A 91 -11.91 -6.66 3.79
N LEU A 92 -13.04 -6.37 4.44
CA LEU A 92 -14.29 -7.12 4.25
C LEU A 92 -14.84 -7.03 2.82
N SER A 93 -14.57 -5.94 2.10
CA SER A 93 -15.01 -5.79 0.70
C SER A 93 -14.41 -6.84 -0.24
N TYR A 94 -13.23 -7.38 0.06
CA TYR A 94 -12.60 -8.45 -0.71
C TYR A 94 -13.25 -9.82 -0.49
N LEU A 95 -14.06 -9.99 0.55
CA LEU A 95 -14.85 -11.21 0.78
C LEU A 95 -16.13 -11.23 -0.07
N VAL A 96 -16.65 -10.05 -0.43
CA VAL A 96 -17.96 -9.91 -1.07
C VAL A 96 -17.85 -9.45 -2.54
N LYS A 97 -16.76 -8.75 -2.90
CA LYS A 97 -16.57 -8.21 -4.25
C LYS A 97 -15.34 -8.84 -4.92
N PRO A 98 -15.43 -9.25 -6.21
CA PRO A 98 -14.26 -9.68 -6.96
C PRO A 98 -13.21 -8.56 -7.02
N TYR A 99 -11.95 -8.92 -6.78
CA TYR A 99 -10.79 -8.03 -6.79
C TYR A 99 -10.81 -7.01 -7.95
N ALA A 100 -11.10 -7.46 -9.17
CA ALA A 100 -11.12 -6.61 -10.36
C ALA A 100 -12.16 -5.48 -10.33
N ARG A 101 -13.28 -5.66 -9.60
CA ARG A 101 -14.40 -4.71 -9.49
C ARG A 101 -14.43 -3.95 -8.17
N ASN A 102 -13.43 -4.15 -7.29
CA ASN A 102 -13.40 -3.45 -6.02
C ASN A 102 -13.07 -1.96 -6.25
N PRO A 103 -13.91 -0.99 -5.82
CA PRO A 103 -13.62 0.44 -5.96
C PRO A 103 -12.30 0.83 -5.30
N TYR A 104 -11.92 0.17 -4.20
CA TYR A 104 -10.66 0.42 -3.50
C TYR A 104 -9.44 0.06 -4.37
N GLU A 105 -9.53 -1.04 -5.12
CA GLU A 105 -8.53 -1.47 -6.09
C GLU A 105 -8.45 -0.57 -7.32
N ARG A 106 -9.55 0.06 -7.71
CA ARG A 106 -9.55 1.03 -8.82
C ARG A 106 -8.88 2.33 -8.41
N GLU A 107 -9.21 2.83 -7.22
CA GLU A 107 -8.58 4.02 -6.64
C GLU A 107 -7.09 3.78 -6.45
N ALA A 108 -6.69 2.67 -5.82
CA ALA A 108 -5.28 2.34 -5.61
C ALA A 108 -4.52 2.15 -6.94
N ARG A 109 -5.17 1.63 -8.00
CA ARG A 109 -4.58 1.56 -9.35
C ARG A 109 -4.43 2.92 -10.02
N TRP A 110 -5.32 3.88 -9.73
CA TRP A 110 -5.22 5.23 -10.26
C TRP A 110 -4.14 6.01 -9.52
N ALA A 111 -4.18 5.95 -8.19
CA ALA A 111 -3.23 6.56 -7.27
C ALA A 111 -1.79 6.04 -7.42
N GLY A 112 -1.62 4.81 -7.92
CA GLY A 112 -0.31 4.24 -8.20
C GLY A 112 0.39 4.82 -9.43
N ARG A 113 -0.35 5.30 -10.44
CA ARG A 113 0.21 5.74 -11.74
C ARG A 113 1.17 6.91 -11.60
#